data_AF-A0A6L8A045-F1
#
_entry.id   AF-A0A6L8A045-F1
#
_cell.length_a   1.000
_cell.length_b   1.000
_cell.length_c   1.000
_cell.angle_alpha   90.00
_cell.angle_beta   90.00
_cell.angle_gamma   90.00
#
_symmetry.space_group_name_H-M   'P 1'
#
loop_
_entity.id
_entity.type
_entity.pdbx_description
1 polymer ?
#
loop_
_entity_poly.entity_id
_entity_poly.type
_entity_poly.pdbx_seq_one_letter_code
_entity_poly.pdbx_strand_id
1 'polypeptide(L)'
;MRIVFDTWQYVRVMVHLEETRDRDAARRVLWAAWSADWRRMDEELETLRTADFGRFAEAMMDEEVAFDPVDAATARTVARLAREVAGALATARKGADPSTGRDLAFEQAGLTDLAGRLEELAQRRVG
;
A
#
# COMPACT_ATOMS: atom_id res chain seq x y z
N MET A 1 -7.59 4.99 15.25
CA MET A 1 -7.69 3.59 14.81
C MET A 1 -6.30 3.17 14.38
N ARG A 2 -5.97 1.89 14.46
CA ARG A 2 -4.70 1.40 13.93
C ARG A 2 -4.89 0.80 12.55
N ILE A 3 -4.04 1.17 11.61
CA ILE A 3 -3.90 0.49 10.31
C ILE A 3 -2.58 -0.26 10.32
N VAL A 4 -2.58 -1.48 9.77
CA VAL A 4 -1.39 -2.32 9.59
C VAL A 4 -1.36 -2.81 8.13
N PHE A 5 -0.19 -2.71 7.53
CA PHE A 5 0.13 -3.16 6.18
C PHE A 5 1.24 -4.20 6.26
N ASP A 6 1.26 -5.18 5.37
CA ASP A 6 2.54 -5.79 5.00
C ASP A 6 3.38 -4.72 4.29
N THR A 7 4.72 -4.75 4.42
CA THR A 7 5.60 -3.74 3.79
C THR A 7 5.33 -3.60 2.29
N TRP A 8 5.18 -4.71 1.55
CA TRP A 8 4.88 -4.65 0.12
C TRP A 8 3.56 -3.94 -0.21
N GLN A 9 2.54 -4.09 0.65
CA GLN A 9 1.25 -3.40 0.47
C GLN A 9 1.42 -1.89 0.68
N TYR A 10 2.17 -1.51 1.73
CA TYR A 10 2.47 -0.12 2.01
C TYR A 10 3.24 0.53 0.85
N VAL A 11 4.29 -0.13 0.34
CA VAL A 11 5.06 0.32 -0.83
C VAL A 11 4.14 0.54 -2.04
N ARG A 12 3.30 -0.44 -2.39
CA ARG A 12 2.36 -0.32 -3.52
C ARG A 12 1.40 0.87 -3.37
N VAL A 13 0.88 1.09 -2.17
CA VAL A 13 -0.01 2.23 -1.88
C VAL A 13 0.74 3.55 -1.95
N MET A 14 1.95 3.64 -1.40
CA MET A 14 2.72 4.87 -1.36
C MET A 14 3.25 5.29 -2.73
N VAL A 15 3.72 4.36 -3.55
CA VAL A 15 4.10 4.64 -4.94
C VAL A 15 2.92 5.21 -5.72
N HIS A 16 1.75 4.56 -5.63
CA HIS A 16 0.54 5.07 -6.30
C HIS A 16 0.08 6.41 -5.74
N LEU A 17 0.17 6.61 -4.43
CA LEU A 17 -0.13 7.90 -3.80
C LEU A 17 0.83 8.98 -4.29
N GLU A 18 2.12 8.70 -4.40
CA GLU A 18 3.13 9.65 -4.88
C GLU A 18 2.81 10.14 -6.29
N GLU A 19 2.47 9.22 -7.19
CA GLU A 19 2.11 9.51 -8.59
C GLU A 19 0.79 10.29 -8.70
N THR A 20 -0.12 10.09 -7.75
CA THR A 20 -1.49 10.62 -7.83
C THR A 20 -1.81 11.66 -6.76
N ARG A 21 -0.82 12.13 -6.00
CA ARG A 21 -0.99 12.99 -4.81
C ARG A 21 -1.79 14.26 -5.10
N ASP A 22 -1.65 14.82 -6.29
CA ASP A 22 -2.29 16.08 -6.68
C ASP A 22 -3.72 15.90 -7.21
N ARG A 23 -4.20 14.65 -7.35
CA ARG A 23 -5.52 14.34 -7.91
C ARG A 23 -6.68 14.86 -7.06
N ASP A 24 -6.55 14.85 -5.74
CA ASP A 24 -7.56 15.39 -4.82
C ASP A 24 -6.97 15.82 -3.48
N ALA A 25 -7.74 16.59 -2.69
CA ALA A 25 -7.28 17.14 -1.42
C ALA A 25 -6.96 16.07 -0.37
N ALA A 26 -7.70 14.95 -0.35
CA ALA A 26 -7.47 13.88 0.61
C ALA A 26 -6.11 13.20 0.37
N ARG A 27 -5.74 12.98 -0.90
CA ARG A 27 -4.40 12.47 -1.25
C ARG A 27 -3.30 13.45 -0.89
N ARG A 28 -3.48 14.76 -1.16
CA ARG A 28 -2.48 15.78 -0.76
C ARG A 28 -2.24 15.80 0.75
N VAL A 29 -3.32 15.72 1.55
CA VAL A 29 -3.22 15.66 3.01
C VAL A 29 -2.52 14.37 3.47
N LEU A 30 -2.89 13.23 2.91
CA LEU A 30 -2.26 11.94 3.24
C LEU A 30 -0.77 11.94 2.87
N TRP A 31 -0.42 12.43 1.68
CA TRP A 31 0.97 12.55 1.24
C TRP A 31 1.78 13.49 2.15
N ALA A 32 1.22 14.65 2.50
CA ALA A 32 1.88 15.57 3.42
C ALA A 32 2.14 14.93 4.78
N ALA A 33 1.23 14.06 5.25
CA ALA A 33 1.38 13.37 6.52
C ALA A 33 2.40 12.22 6.46
N TRP A 34 2.46 11.45 5.37
CA TRP A 34 3.21 10.18 5.33
C TRP A 34 4.51 10.24 4.51
N SER A 35 4.74 11.29 3.72
CA SER A 35 5.87 11.35 2.78
C SER A 35 7.25 11.32 3.43
N ALA A 36 7.41 11.84 4.65
CA ALA A 36 8.68 11.79 5.37
C ALA A 36 9.06 10.35 5.77
N ASP A 37 8.11 9.62 6.36
CA ASP A 37 8.30 8.22 6.74
C ASP A 37 8.47 7.33 5.51
N TRP A 38 7.70 7.60 4.45
CA TRP A 38 7.82 6.90 3.17
C TRP A 38 9.21 7.02 2.58
N ARG A 39 9.75 8.25 2.46
CA ARG A 39 11.09 8.46 1.88
C ARG A 39 12.17 7.74 2.66
N ARG A 40 12.10 7.77 3.99
CA ARG A 40 13.05 7.04 4.84
C ARG A 40 12.98 5.54 4.58
N MET A 41 11.77 4.97 4.52
CA MET A 41 11.59 3.55 4.26
C MET A 41 12.02 3.15 2.84
N ASP A 42 11.70 3.97 1.84
CA ASP A 42 12.09 3.74 0.44
C ASP A 42 13.62 3.72 0.30
N GLU A 43 14.33 4.64 0.94
CA GLU A 43 15.80 4.66 1.00
C GLU A 43 16.39 3.43 1.71
N GLU A 44 15.79 3.01 2.83
CA GLU A 44 16.20 1.82 3.58
C GLU A 44 16.01 0.55 2.73
N LEU A 45 14.85 0.41 2.07
CA LEU A 45 14.53 -0.72 1.19
C LEU A 45 15.43 -0.76 -0.05
N GLU A 46 15.72 0.38 -0.67
CA GLU A 46 16.63 0.47 -1.82
C GLU A 46 18.07 0.09 -1.45
N THR A 47 18.51 0.51 -0.26
CA THR A 47 19.81 0.11 0.30
C THR A 47 19.86 -1.40 0.50
N LEU A 48 18.83 -1.99 1.12
CA LEU A 48 18.73 -3.45 1.30
C LEU A 48 18.70 -4.18 -0.04
N ARG A 49 17.89 -3.72 -1.00
CA ARG A 49 17.78 -4.33 -2.33
C ARG A 49 19.13 -4.47 -3.03
N THR A 50 20.03 -3.50 -2.82
CA THR A 50 21.36 -3.47 -3.41
C THR A 50 22.39 -4.25 -2.59
N ALA A 51 22.33 -4.18 -1.26
CA ALA A 51 23.34 -4.75 -0.37
C ALA A 51 23.05 -6.21 0.04
N ASP A 52 21.78 -6.56 0.25
CA ASP A 52 21.32 -7.86 0.71
C ASP A 52 19.87 -8.12 0.23
N PHE A 53 19.76 -8.74 -0.95
CA PHE A 53 18.46 -9.06 -1.54
C PHE A 53 17.62 -10.01 -0.67
N GLY A 54 18.26 -10.88 0.13
CA GLY A 54 17.55 -11.79 1.03
C GLY A 54 16.82 -11.02 2.13
N ARG A 55 17.51 -10.08 2.77
CA ARG A 55 16.91 -9.17 3.75
C ARG A 55 15.87 -8.25 3.16
N PHE A 56 16.07 -7.78 1.93
CA PHE A 56 15.04 -7.02 1.21
C PHE A 56 13.76 -7.84 1.00
N ALA A 57 13.88 -9.10 0.59
CA ALA A 57 12.72 -9.96 0.39
C ALA A 57 11.98 -10.25 1.70
N GLU A 58 12.71 -10.52 2.79
CA GLU A 58 12.15 -10.68 4.15
C GLU A 58 11.41 -9.40 4.57
N ALA A 59 12.04 -8.23 4.45
CA ALA A 59 11.42 -6.95 4.80
C ALA A 59 10.14 -6.68 4.00
N MET A 60 10.12 -7.02 2.71
CA MET A 60 8.95 -6.82 1.85
C MET A 60 7.79 -7.74 2.20
N MET A 61 8.07 -9.00 2.57
CA MET A 61 7.04 -10.05 2.68
C MET A 61 6.61 -10.35 4.11
N ASP A 62 7.50 -10.21 5.09
CA ASP A 62 7.31 -10.71 6.45
C ASP A 62 7.21 -9.58 7.50
N GLU A 63 7.59 -8.35 7.15
CA GLU A 63 7.49 -7.19 8.05
C GLU A 63 6.20 -6.39 7.82
N GLU A 64 5.75 -5.72 8.89
CA GLU A 64 4.55 -4.92 8.90
C GLU A 64 4.84 -3.43 9.17
N VAL A 65 4.09 -2.56 8.51
CA VAL A 65 4.08 -1.11 8.75
C VAL A 65 2.76 -0.73 9.42
N ALA A 66 2.82 -0.05 10.56
CA ALA A 66 1.64 0.32 11.32
C ALA A 66 1.53 1.84 11.57
N PHE A 67 0.32 2.37 11.45
CA PHE A 67 0.00 3.76 11.76
C PHE A 67 -1.11 3.83 12.80
N ASP A 68 -0.86 4.55 13.90
CA ASP A 68 -1.81 4.77 15.01
C ASP A 68 -1.49 6.11 15.71
N PRO A 69 -2.45 7.05 15.88
CA PRO A 69 -3.84 6.97 15.46
C PRO A 69 -4.09 7.41 14.01
N VAL A 70 -4.99 6.68 13.36
CA VAL A 70 -5.58 7.03 12.06
C VAL A 70 -7.07 7.31 12.19
N ASP A 71 -7.56 8.35 11.50
CA ASP A 71 -8.97 8.72 11.41
C ASP A 71 -9.71 7.99 10.27
N ALA A 72 -11.05 8.08 10.27
CA ALA A 72 -11.89 7.39 9.29
C ALA A 72 -11.70 7.90 7.85
N ALA A 73 -11.34 9.18 7.67
CA ALA A 73 -11.13 9.76 6.34
C ALA A 73 -9.83 9.26 5.73
N THR A 74 -8.74 9.19 6.51
CA THR A 74 -7.47 8.57 6.10
C THR A 74 -7.69 7.10 5.77
N ALA A 75 -8.36 6.33 6.63
CA ALA A 75 -8.63 4.92 6.37
C ALA A 75 -9.39 4.69 5.04
N ARG A 76 -10.41 5.49 4.75
CA ARG A 76 -11.12 5.46 3.45
C ARG A 76 -10.24 5.86 2.27
N THR A 77 -9.38 6.85 2.46
CA THR A 77 -8.45 7.32 1.42
C THR A 77 -7.47 6.21 1.05
N VAL A 78 -6.89 5.55 2.05
CA VAL A 78 -5.99 4.40 1.87
C VAL A 78 -6.73 3.23 1.22
N ALA A 79 -7.95 2.89 1.68
CA ALA A 79 -8.76 1.84 1.08
C ALA A 79 -9.01 2.08 -0.41
N ARG A 80 -9.33 3.32 -0.78
CA ARG A 80 -9.52 3.73 -2.18
C ARG A 80 -8.24 3.56 -3.00
N LEU A 81 -7.08 3.98 -2.46
CA LEU A 81 -5.79 3.81 -3.13
C LEU A 81 -5.47 2.32 -3.35
N ALA A 82 -5.66 1.48 -2.33
CA ALA A 82 -5.44 0.04 -2.44
C ALA A 82 -6.33 -0.60 -3.52
N ARG A 83 -7.60 -0.20 -3.64
CA ARG A 83 -8.48 -0.66 -4.76
C ARG A 83 -8.00 -0.21 -6.12
N GLU A 84 -7.55 1.02 -6.25
CA GLU A 84 -7.03 1.54 -7.51
C GLU A 84 -5.81 0.74 -7.98
N VAL A 85 -4.88 0.45 -7.06
CA VAL A 85 -3.71 -0.38 -7.37
C VAL A 85 -4.13 -1.81 -7.71
N ALA A 86 -5.02 -2.42 -6.93
CA ALA A 86 -5.55 -3.75 -7.24
C ALA A 86 -6.20 -3.81 -8.64
N GLY A 87 -6.93 -2.76 -9.04
CA GLY A 87 -7.51 -2.64 -10.38
C GLY A 87 -6.46 -2.52 -11.49
N ALA A 88 -5.37 -1.79 -11.25
CA ALA A 88 -4.25 -1.70 -12.18
C ALA A 88 -3.54 -3.06 -12.35
N LEU A 89 -3.29 -3.78 -11.24
CA LEU A 89 -2.70 -5.12 -11.26
C LEU A 89 -3.60 -6.12 -12.00
N ALA A 90 -4.92 -6.08 -11.76
CA ALA A 90 -5.88 -6.91 -12.48
C ALA A 90 -5.88 -6.65 -14.00
N THR A 91 -5.61 -5.40 -14.40
CA THR A 91 -5.49 -5.01 -15.81
C THR A 91 -4.18 -5.53 -16.40
N ALA A 92 -3.05 -5.32 -15.71
CA ALA A 92 -1.74 -5.81 -16.13
C ALA A 92 -1.72 -7.35 -16.30
N ARG A 93 -2.41 -8.08 -15.42
CA ARG A 93 -2.48 -9.54 -15.46
C ARG A 93 -3.06 -10.10 -16.77
N LYS A 94 -3.92 -9.37 -17.47
CA LYS A 94 -4.57 -9.85 -18.71
C LYS A 94 -3.57 -10.11 -19.85
N GLY A 95 -2.40 -9.47 -19.83
CA GLY A 95 -1.35 -9.64 -20.84
C GLY A 95 -0.08 -10.33 -20.32
N ALA A 96 -0.10 -10.83 -19.07
CA ALA A 96 1.08 -11.41 -18.43
C ALA A 96 1.26 -12.89 -18.80
N ASP A 97 2.52 -13.34 -18.82
CA ASP A 97 2.83 -14.77 -18.84
C ASP A 97 2.33 -15.47 -17.55
N PRO A 98 2.26 -16.81 -17.51
CA PRO A 98 1.71 -17.52 -16.34
C PRO A 98 2.46 -17.28 -15.02
N SER A 99 3.77 -17.02 -15.04
CA SER A 99 4.52 -16.77 -13.81
C SER A 99 4.19 -15.38 -13.28
N THR A 100 4.39 -14.36 -14.11
CA THR A 100 4.07 -12.96 -13.79
C THR A 100 2.59 -12.81 -13.41
N GLY A 101 1.70 -13.55 -14.09
CA GLY A 101 0.28 -13.54 -13.81
C GLY A 101 -0.09 -14.05 -12.42
N ARG A 102 0.67 -15.00 -11.85
CA ARG A 102 0.48 -15.48 -10.48
C ARG A 102 0.93 -14.44 -9.45
N ASP A 103 2.08 -13.82 -9.67
CA ASP A 103 2.61 -12.79 -8.77
C ASP A 103 1.65 -11.59 -8.71
N LEU A 104 1.20 -11.11 -9.88
CA LEU A 104 0.19 -10.06 -9.96
C LEU A 104 -1.14 -10.45 -9.31
N ALA A 105 -1.55 -11.72 -9.38
CA ALA A 105 -2.77 -12.18 -8.74
C ALA A 105 -2.66 -12.21 -7.21
N PHE A 106 -1.51 -12.59 -6.67
CA PHE A 106 -1.22 -12.54 -5.24
C PHE A 106 -1.31 -11.10 -4.73
N GLU A 107 -0.61 -10.18 -5.37
CA GLU A 107 -0.61 -8.77 -4.96
C GLU A 107 -2.00 -8.14 -5.09
N GLN A 108 -2.71 -8.43 -6.18
CA GLN A 108 -4.08 -7.97 -6.38
C GLN A 108 -5.00 -8.43 -5.23
N ALA A 109 -4.89 -9.71 -4.83
CA ALA A 109 -5.73 -10.27 -3.76
C ALA A 109 -5.44 -9.60 -2.41
N GLY A 110 -4.16 -9.44 -2.05
CA GLY A 110 -3.77 -8.80 -0.79
C GLY A 110 -4.22 -7.34 -0.70
N LEU A 111 -4.10 -6.56 -1.79
CA LEU A 111 -4.59 -5.17 -1.81
C LEU A 111 -6.11 -5.06 -1.80
N THR A 112 -6.81 -6.03 -2.39
CA THR A 112 -8.28 -6.11 -2.32
C THR A 112 -8.73 -6.37 -0.89
N ASP A 113 -8.09 -7.31 -0.19
CA ASP A 113 -8.37 -7.62 1.21
C ASP A 113 -8.08 -6.42 2.13
N LEU A 114 -6.92 -5.80 1.98
CA LEU A 114 -6.55 -4.57 2.70
C LEU A 114 -7.64 -3.49 2.53
N ALA A 115 -8.08 -3.24 1.30
CA ALA A 115 -9.11 -2.25 1.04
C ALA A 115 -10.45 -2.57 1.72
N GLY A 116 -10.82 -3.86 1.81
CA GLY A 116 -12.00 -4.31 2.54
C GLY A 116 -11.88 -4.06 4.04
N ARG A 117 -10.77 -4.52 4.65
CA ARG A 117 -10.49 -4.34 6.08
C ARG A 117 -10.52 -2.87 6.51
N LEU A 118 -9.96 -1.99 5.69
CA LEU A 118 -9.90 -0.55 5.96
C LEU A 118 -11.27 0.14 5.87
N GLU A 119 -12.12 -0.28 4.94
CA GLU A 119 -13.49 0.23 4.87
C GLU A 119 -14.31 -0.18 6.07
N GLU A 120 -14.23 -1.45 6.47
CA GLU A 120 -14.91 -1.94 7.67
C GLU A 120 -14.45 -1.16 8.91
N LEU A 121 -13.14 -0.97 9.06
CA LEU A 121 -12.56 -0.20 10.15
C LEU A 121 -13.10 1.23 10.19
N ALA A 122 -13.20 1.89 9.02
CA ALA A 122 -13.71 3.24 8.90
C ALA A 122 -15.23 3.36 9.15
N GLN A 123 -16.00 2.28 8.97
CA GLN A 123 -17.44 2.24 9.24
C GLN A 123 -17.72 2.04 10.73
N ARG A 124 -16.98 1.17 11.41
CA ARG A 124 -17.15 0.84 12.85
C ARG A 124 -16.96 2.02 13.80
N ARG A 125 -16.36 3.12 13.34
CA ARG A 125 -16.08 4.34 14.13
C ARG A 125 -17.09 5.48 13.92
N VAL A 126 -18.04 5.30 13.00
CA VAL A 126 -19.15 6.27 12.78
C VAL A 126 -20.41 5.87 13.54
N GLY A 127 -20.43 4.66 14.13
CA GLY A 127 -21.51 4.16 14.99
C GLY A 127 -21.27 4.40 16.47
#